data_AF-F0Y8V8-F1
#
_entry.id   AF-F0Y8V8-F1
#
_cell.length_a   1.000
_cell.length_b   1.000
_cell.length_c   1.000
_cell.angle_alpha   90.00
_cell.angle_beta   90.00
_cell.angle_gamma   90.00
#
_symmetry.space_group_name_H-M   'P 1'
#
loop_
_entity.id
_entity.type
_entity.pdbx_description
1 polymer ?
#
loop_
_entity_poly.entity_id
_entity_poly.type
_entity_poly.pdbx_seq_one_letter_code
_entity_poly.pdbx_strand_id
1 'polypeptide(L)'
;PAAPKGDVSVKDASLYEALGVDPGASDAQIKKAYYKKALKCHPDKNPDNPEAAAEFQKIGAAYQVLGEPKSRKTYDEKGLSGV
;
A
#
# COMPACT_ATOMS: atom_id res chain seq x y z
N PRO A 1 18.22 2.31 11.89
CA PRO A 1 18.74 1.98 10.54
C PRO A 1 17.62 2.11 9.51
N ALA A 2 17.39 3.33 9.03
CA ALA A 2 16.46 3.59 7.93
C ALA A 2 17.18 3.22 6.62
N ALA A 3 16.64 2.27 5.88
CA ALA A 3 17.23 1.77 4.65
C ALA A 3 17.30 2.89 3.58
N PRO A 4 18.34 2.90 2.74
CA PRO A 4 18.54 3.90 1.69
C PRO A 4 17.45 3.79 0.62
N LYS A 5 16.85 4.92 0.25
CA LYS A 5 15.94 5.06 -0.89
C LYS A 5 16.71 4.72 -2.17
N GLY A 6 16.53 3.50 -2.64
CA GLY A 6 16.99 3.05 -3.95
C GLY A 6 16.06 3.59 -5.01
N ASP A 7 16.61 4.41 -5.89
CA ASP A 7 16.10 4.65 -7.24
C ASP A 7 15.97 3.30 -7.95
N VAL A 8 14.76 2.77 -8.06
CA VAL A 8 14.45 1.65 -8.96
C VAL A 8 13.08 1.92 -9.55
N SER A 9 13.01 1.88 -10.88
CA SER A 9 11.78 1.99 -11.66
C SER A 9 10.77 0.90 -11.25
N VAL A 10 9.72 1.24 -10.49
CA VAL A 10 8.74 0.23 -10.05
C VAL A 10 7.30 0.61 -10.33
N LYS A 11 6.79 0.06 -11.43
CA LYS A 11 5.34 -0.02 -11.70
C LYS A 11 4.63 -1.00 -10.74
N ASP A 12 5.38 -1.85 -10.04
CA ASP A 12 4.90 -2.90 -9.12
C ASP A 12 5.08 -2.60 -7.61
N ALA A 13 6.20 -1.98 -7.20
CA ALA A 13 6.41 -1.65 -5.78
C ALA A 13 5.58 -0.45 -5.32
N SER A 14 4.91 0.27 -6.23
CA SER A 14 4.09 1.43 -5.86
C SER A 14 3.01 1.09 -4.83
N LEU A 15 2.39 -0.10 -4.89
CA LEU A 15 1.38 -0.52 -3.92
C LEU A 15 2.01 -0.98 -2.59
N TYR A 16 3.10 -1.75 -2.65
CA TYR A 16 3.80 -2.22 -1.46
C TYR A 16 4.46 -1.06 -0.70
N GLU A 17 5.09 -0.11 -1.39
CA GLU A 17 5.63 1.12 -0.82
C GLU A 17 4.53 2.03 -0.26
N ALA A 18 3.37 2.12 -0.92
CA ALA A 18 2.24 2.86 -0.37
C ALA A 18 1.84 2.32 1.00
N LEU A 19 1.82 0.99 1.18
CA LEU A 19 1.60 0.34 2.47
C LEU A 19 2.83 0.38 3.40
N GLY A 20 4.02 0.66 2.86
CA GLY A 20 5.28 0.63 3.58
C GLY A 20 5.70 -0.79 3.97
N VAL A 21 5.39 -1.76 3.09
CA VAL A 21 5.74 -3.16 3.25
C VAL A 21 6.63 -3.60 2.10
N ASP A 22 7.37 -4.68 2.34
CA ASP A 22 8.20 -5.30 1.31
C ASP A 22 7.33 -5.93 0.21
N PRO A 23 7.76 -5.95 -1.07
CA PRO A 23 7.09 -6.73 -2.12
C PRO A 23 7.01 -8.23 -1.78
N GLY A 24 7.94 -8.74 -0.97
CA GLY A 24 7.91 -10.10 -0.41
C GLY A 24 7.03 -10.27 0.83
N ALA A 25 6.31 -9.24 1.27
CA ALA A 25 5.49 -9.31 2.48
C ALA A 25 4.34 -10.31 2.33
N SER A 26 4.07 -11.08 3.39
CA SER A 26 2.91 -11.96 3.46
C SER A 26 1.62 -11.17 3.62
N ASP A 27 0.49 -11.77 3.28
CA ASP A 27 -0.85 -11.17 3.37
C ASP A 27 -1.15 -10.63 4.79
N ALA A 28 -0.69 -11.37 5.80
CA ALA A 28 -0.77 -10.95 7.20
C ALA A 28 0.00 -9.66 7.48
N GLN A 29 1.18 -9.47 6.88
CA GLN A 29 1.98 -8.25 7.04
C GLN A 29 1.35 -7.07 6.30
N ILE A 30 0.87 -7.29 5.07
CA ILE A 30 0.16 -6.30 4.26
C ILE A 30 -1.07 -5.80 5.01
N LYS A 31 -1.91 -6.72 5.52
CA LYS A 31 -3.12 -6.40 6.29
C LYS A 31 -2.81 -5.66 7.58
N LYS A 32 -1.77 -6.08 8.31
CA LYS A 32 -1.34 -5.43 9.55
C LYS A 32 -0.79 -4.02 9.30
N ALA A 33 -0.02 -3.82 8.24
CA ALA A 33 0.52 -2.51 7.86
C ALA A 33 -0.60 -1.55 7.41
N TYR A 34 -1.52 -2.05 6.57
CA TYR A 34 -2.72 -1.30 6.17
C TYR A 34 -3.50 -0.82 7.38
N TYR A 35 -3.86 -1.71 8.31
CA TYR A 35 -4.60 -1.34 9.52
C TYR A 35 -3.87 -0.27 10.35
N LYS A 36 -2.55 -0.43 10.53
CA LYS A 36 -1.74 0.53 11.28
C LYS A 36 -1.73 1.91 10.62
N LYS A 37 -1.54 1.99 9.30
CA LYS A 37 -1.56 3.26 8.56
C LYS A 37 -2.97 3.84 8.49
N ALA A 38 -3.99 3.04 8.25
CA ALA A 38 -5.38 3.46 8.18
C ALA A 38 -5.84 4.12 9.48
N LEU A 39 -5.46 3.57 10.63
CA LEU A 39 -5.73 4.18 11.94
C LEU A 39 -4.95 5.48 12.16
N LYS A 40 -3.75 5.59 11.59
CA LYS A 40 -2.87 6.76 11.73
C LYS A 40 -3.31 7.91 10.83
N CYS A 41 -3.76 7.61 9.63
CA CYS A 41 -4.26 8.53 8.62
C CYS A 41 -5.80 8.64 8.62
N HIS A 42 -6.48 8.10 9.64
CA HIS A 42 -7.94 8.03 9.68
C HIS A 42 -8.54 9.45 9.65
N PRO A 43 -9.55 9.73 8.81
CA PRO A 43 -10.14 11.07 8.69
C PRO A 43 -10.80 11.54 10.00
N ASP A 44 -11.34 10.62 10.80
CA ASP A 44 -11.90 10.93 12.13
C ASP A 44 -10.86 11.53 13.10
N LYS A 45 -9.61 11.04 13.03
CA LYS A 45 -8.50 11.54 13.85
C LYS A 45 -7.72 12.67 13.18
N ASN A 46 -7.85 12.81 11.86
CA ASN A 46 -7.13 13.78 11.04
C ASN A 46 -8.09 14.55 10.11
N PRO A 47 -9.12 15.22 10.65
CA PRO A 47 -10.14 15.87 9.82
C PRO A 47 -9.59 17.03 8.97
N ASP A 48 -8.51 17.68 9.44
CA ASP A 48 -7.89 18.84 8.80
C ASP A 48 -6.59 18.50 8.04
N ASN A 49 -6.25 17.22 7.89
CA ASN A 49 -4.98 16.83 7.28
C ASN A 49 -5.18 16.23 5.87
N PRO A 50 -5.03 17.04 4.80
CA PRO A 50 -5.19 16.55 3.43
C PRO A 50 -4.14 15.51 3.05
N GLU A 51 -2.95 15.54 3.67
CA GLU A 51 -1.92 14.52 3.46
C GLU A 51 -2.36 13.16 4.00
N ALA A 52 -3.01 13.14 5.17
CA ALA A 52 -3.58 11.91 5.74
C ALA A 52 -4.68 11.33 4.84
N ALA A 53 -5.54 12.17 4.26
CA ALA A 53 -6.55 11.73 3.30
C ALA A 53 -5.90 11.12 2.04
N ALA A 54 -4.87 11.77 1.48
CA ALA A 54 -4.14 11.26 0.32
C ALA A 54 -3.41 9.93 0.62
N GLU A 55 -2.76 9.82 1.78
CA GLU A 55 -2.15 8.57 2.24
C GLU A 55 -3.21 7.48 2.45
N PHE A 56 -4.35 7.80 3.05
CA PHE A 56 -5.45 6.86 3.28
C PHE A 56 -6.00 6.28 1.97
N GLN A 57 -6.17 7.14 0.96
CA GLN A 57 -6.57 6.68 -0.38
C GLN A 57 -5.50 5.77 -1.00
N LYS A 58 -4.21 6.14 -0.91
CA LYS A 58 -3.10 5.33 -1.45
C LYS A 58 -3.01 3.94 -0.79
N ILE A 59 -3.04 3.88 0.54
CA ILE A 59 -2.99 2.61 1.28
C ILE A 59 -4.25 1.77 1.03
N GLY A 60 -5.41 2.40 0.84
CA GLY A 60 -6.66 1.73 0.52
C GLY A 60 -6.60 1.05 -0.85
N ALA A 61 -6.16 1.78 -1.88
CA ALA A 61 -5.97 1.22 -3.22
C ALA A 61 -4.96 0.06 -3.22
N ALA A 62 -3.84 0.24 -2.52
CA ALA A 62 -2.85 -0.82 -2.37
C ALA A 62 -3.38 -2.06 -1.67
N TYR A 63 -4.11 -1.89 -0.56
CA TYR A 63 -4.68 -3.02 0.17
C TYR A 63 -5.79 -3.73 -0.61
N GLN A 64 -6.58 -3.02 -1.42
CA GLN A 64 -7.62 -3.64 -2.26
C GLN A 64 -7.03 -4.64 -3.26
N VAL A 65 -5.82 -4.36 -3.74
CA VAL A 65 -5.10 -5.22 -4.68
C VAL A 65 -4.28 -6.27 -3.94
N LEU A 66 -3.47 -5.86 -2.98
CA LEU A 66 -2.49 -6.71 -2.31
C LEU A 66 -3.05 -7.54 -1.15
N GLY A 67 -4.15 -7.10 -0.55
CA GLY A 67 -4.78 -7.74 0.61
C GLY A 67 -5.58 -8.99 0.25
N GLU A 68 -5.94 -9.15 -1.01
CA GLU A 68 -6.60 -10.35 -1.54
C GLU A 68 -5.62 -11.13 -2.41
N PRO A 69 -5.34 -12.41 -2.13
CA PRO A 69 -4.37 -13.19 -2.88
C PRO A 69 -4.75 -13.33 -4.36
N LYS A 70 -6.06 -13.34 -4.69
CA LYS A 70 -6.53 -13.37 -6.09
C LYS A 70 -6.27 -12.05 -6.81
N SER A 71 -6.57 -10.92 -6.18
CA SER A 71 -6.31 -9.59 -6.74
C SER A 71 -4.81 -9.35 -6.88
N ARG A 72 -4.03 -9.75 -5.88
CA ARG A 72 -2.56 -9.66 -5.88
C ARG A 72 -1.99 -10.47 -7.02
N LYS A 73 -2.44 -11.71 -7.19
CA LYS A 73 -1.98 -12.56 -8.30
C LYS A 73 -2.35 -11.97 -9.66
N THR A 74 -3.56 -11.42 -9.80
CA THR A 74 -3.98 -10.73 -11.02
C THR A 74 -3.12 -9.49 -11.30
N TYR A 75 -2.76 -8.75 -10.25
CA TYR A 75 -1.88 -7.58 -10.35
C TYR A 75 -0.45 -7.97 -10.73
N ASP A 76 0.10 -9.02 -10.12
CA ASP A 76 1.41 -9.58 -10.43
C ASP A 76 1.46 -10.14 -11.87
N GLU A 77 0.37 -10.78 -12.32
CA GLU A 77 0.28 -11.39 -13.67
C GLU A 77 -0.08 -10.40 -14.79
N LYS A 78 -0.88 -9.36 -14.53
CA LYS A 78 -1.33 -8.39 -15.57
C LYS A 78 -0.70 -7.00 -15.45
N GLY A 79 -0.06 -6.68 -14.33
CA GLY A 79 0.36 -5.32 -13.99
C GLY A 79 -0.83 -4.36 -13.81
N LEU A 80 -0.55 -3.16 -13.29
CA LEU A 80 -1.54 -2.08 -13.08
C LEU A 80 -2.22 -1.59 -14.39
N SER A 81 -1.78 -2.06 -15.56
CA SER A 81 -2.27 -1.65 -16.88
C SER A 81 -3.53 -2.40 -17.35
N GLY A 82 -4.10 -3.28 -16.53
CA GLY A 82 -5.26 -4.11 -16.90
C GLY A 82 -6.49 -3.97 -15.99
N VAL A 83 -6.57 -2.92 -15.16
CA VAL A 83 -7.74 -2.61 -14.31
C VAL A 83 -8.54 -1.45 -14.90
#